data_AF-Q2LA77-F1
#
_entry.id   AF-Q2LA77-F1
#
_cell.length_a   1.000
_cell.length_b   1.000
_cell.length_c   1.000
_cell.angle_alpha   90.00
_cell.angle_beta   90.00
_cell.angle_gamma   90.00
#
_symmetry.space_group_name_H-M   'P 1'
#
loop_
_entity.id
_entity.type
_entity.pdbx_description
1 polymer ?
#
loop_
_entity_poly.entity_id
_entity_poly.type
_entity_poly.pdbx_seq_one_letter_code
_entity_poly.pdbx_strand_id
1 'polypeptide(L)'
;MVVTKPLESSVQANTGTNTKKRSRSNLLPVRHIERDFFLCDVFDYALKDDGVSMEAPIFTLATKPDLSVWHWSSKDGSREVTVTPSVQGRATQHDKDVLIYVVSQMTEALNRERPDAKNRTVRFTVYDYLVSTNKPTGGKEYQRIELAMERLRGTSIKTNIKTGGQRVKEGFGLINRWKIVERSPDDERMIAVEVELSEWLFNAVQAHEVLTLHPDYFRLRKPLERRLYELVRKHCGHQTAWSIGLELLQEKAGSKGTLREFRRMVREIIEADTLPEYRMSLDGADKVIFYTKDMHRLAAGMMKRSN
;
A
#
# COMPACT_ATOMS: atom_id res chain seq x y z
N MET A 1 -40.95 75.87 65.89
CA MET A 1 -42.05 75.19 65.17
C MET A 1 -41.87 73.69 65.40
N VAL A 2 -42.92 72.97 65.74
CA VAL A 2 -42.91 71.53 66.13
C VAL A 2 -43.78 70.74 65.12
N VAL A 3 -43.88 69.41 65.24
CA VAL A 3 -44.75 68.45 64.47
C VAL A 3 -44.09 67.91 63.18
N THR A 4 -43.97 66.60 62.89
CA THR A 4 -44.09 65.33 63.69
C THR A 4 -43.28 64.17 63.04
N LYS A 5 -43.09 63.07 63.78
CA LYS A 5 -42.70 61.69 63.35
C LYS A 5 -43.89 60.95 62.65
N PRO A 6 -43.88 59.63 62.25
CA PRO A 6 -42.94 58.51 62.53
C PRO A 6 -42.60 57.53 61.35
N LEU A 7 -41.91 56.42 61.71
CA LEU A 7 -41.96 54.99 61.25
C LEU A 7 -42.78 54.64 59.98
N GLU A 8 -42.49 53.61 59.15
CA GLU A 8 -41.46 52.55 59.07
C GLU A 8 -41.58 51.83 57.68
N SER A 9 -40.79 50.84 57.24
CA SER A 9 -39.64 50.08 57.79
C SER A 9 -38.53 49.94 56.71
N SER A 10 -37.77 48.86 56.41
CA SER A 10 -37.79 47.42 56.73
C SER A 10 -36.35 46.83 56.78
N VAL A 11 -36.22 45.53 57.08
CA VAL A 11 -34.94 44.79 57.07
C VAL A 11 -34.98 43.64 56.07
N GLN A 12 -33.96 43.52 55.22
CA GLN A 12 -33.48 42.22 54.74
C GLN A 12 -31.96 42.24 54.57
N ALA A 13 -31.27 41.41 55.35
CA ALA A 13 -29.85 41.18 55.18
C ALA A 13 -29.60 40.28 53.96
N ASN A 14 -28.48 40.47 53.27
CA ASN A 14 -27.97 39.45 52.35
C ASN A 14 -26.45 39.29 52.52
N THR A 15 -26.09 38.42 53.47
CA THR A 15 -24.70 37.98 53.72
C THR A 15 -24.21 37.13 52.55
N GLY A 16 -23.67 37.78 51.52
CA GLY A 16 -23.20 37.14 50.29
C GLY A 16 -21.71 37.35 50.03
N THR A 17 -20.83 36.63 50.74
CA THR A 17 -19.38 36.62 50.47
C THR A 17 -19.09 35.91 49.15
N ASN A 18 -19.27 36.62 48.02
CA ASN A 18 -19.15 36.06 46.68
C ASN A 18 -17.68 35.93 46.23
N THR A 19 -16.95 35.04 46.90
CA THR A 19 -15.63 34.56 46.48
C THR A 19 -15.78 33.71 45.22
N LYS A 20 -15.92 34.39 44.07
CA LYS A 20 -15.97 33.76 42.73
C LYS A 20 -14.78 32.82 42.54
N LYS A 21 -14.99 31.51 42.79
CA LYS A 21 -14.11 30.44 42.33
C LYS A 21 -13.88 30.65 40.84
N ARG A 22 -12.65 30.99 40.45
CA ARG A 22 -12.26 31.00 39.03
C ARG A 22 -12.45 29.60 38.48
N SER A 23 -13.49 29.38 37.68
CA SER A 23 -13.67 28.13 36.96
C SER A 23 -12.50 27.97 35.99
N ARG A 24 -11.66 26.95 36.20
CA ARG A 24 -10.68 26.52 35.19
C ARG A 24 -11.42 25.76 34.09
N SER A 25 -12.20 26.52 33.32
CA SER A 25 -13.05 26.05 32.23
C SER A 25 -12.63 26.77 30.95
N ASN A 26 -11.58 26.25 30.31
CA ASN A 26 -11.39 26.19 28.87
C ASN A 26 -10.24 25.21 28.62
N LEU A 27 -10.43 24.30 27.66
CA LEU A 27 -9.31 23.51 27.13
C LEU A 27 -8.34 24.47 26.43
N LEU A 28 -7.05 24.11 26.39
CA LEU A 28 -6.12 24.82 25.52
C LEU A 28 -6.61 24.70 24.06
N PRO A 29 -6.50 25.74 23.23
CA PRO A 29 -6.88 25.66 21.83
C PRO A 29 -6.07 24.54 21.17
N VAL A 30 -6.72 23.72 20.34
CA VAL A 30 -6.06 22.64 19.61
C VAL A 30 -5.05 23.29 18.66
N ARG A 31 -3.75 23.08 18.92
CA ARG A 31 -2.66 23.78 18.21
C ARG A 31 -2.25 23.12 16.88
N HIS A 32 -2.74 21.91 16.64
CA HIS A 32 -2.32 21.02 15.56
C HIS A 32 -3.55 20.32 14.99
N ILE A 33 -4.52 21.10 14.47
CA ILE A 33 -5.85 20.61 14.08
C ILE A 33 -5.77 19.72 12.83
N GLU A 34 -5.03 20.16 11.82
CA GLU A 34 -4.90 19.46 10.53
C GLU A 34 -3.42 19.32 10.15
N ARG A 35 -3.09 18.20 9.50
CA ARG A 35 -1.85 17.97 8.78
C ARG A 35 -2.20 17.90 7.29
N ASP A 36 -1.34 18.46 6.45
CA ASP A 36 -1.38 18.39 4.99
C ASP A 36 -0.89 17.03 4.42
N PHE A 37 -0.58 16.09 5.30
CA PHE A 37 -0.12 14.73 5.01
C PHE A 37 -0.71 13.71 5.98
N PHE A 38 -0.90 12.48 5.50
CA PHE A 38 -1.11 11.30 6.33
C PHE A 38 0.21 10.90 6.99
N LEU A 39 0.22 10.65 8.31
CA LEU A 39 1.42 10.10 8.97
C LEU A 39 1.31 8.58 9.08
N CYS A 40 2.29 7.86 8.51
CA CYS A 40 2.47 6.44 8.74
C CYS A 40 3.06 6.18 10.12
N ASP A 41 2.22 6.27 11.15
CA ASP A 41 2.47 5.90 12.55
C ASP A 41 1.53 4.78 13.03
N VAL A 42 1.04 3.95 12.09
CA VAL A 42 0.15 2.81 12.39
C VAL A 42 0.97 1.55 12.67
N PHE A 43 0.68 0.90 13.80
CA PHE A 43 1.23 -0.41 14.15
C PHE A 43 0.19 -1.54 13.96
N ASP A 44 0.70 -2.77 13.84
CA ASP A 44 -0.06 -4.03 13.73
C ASP A 44 -1.12 -4.06 12.61
N TYR A 45 -0.80 -3.43 11.47
CA TYR A 45 -1.64 -3.44 10.28
C TYR A 45 -1.41 -4.68 9.40
N ALA A 46 -2.46 -5.15 8.74
CA ALA A 46 -2.35 -6.20 7.72
C ALA A 46 -1.78 -5.61 6.41
N LEU A 47 -0.88 -6.34 5.73
CA LEU A 47 -0.31 -5.90 4.46
C LEU A 47 -1.38 -5.81 3.35
N LYS A 48 -1.37 -4.74 2.56
CA LYS A 48 -2.31 -4.44 1.48
C LYS A 48 -1.58 -4.07 0.20
N ASP A 49 -2.13 -4.48 -0.93
CA ASP A 49 -1.62 -4.22 -2.27
C ASP A 49 -2.75 -3.87 -3.23
N ASP A 50 -2.48 -3.07 -4.27
CA ASP A 50 -3.53 -2.58 -5.16
C ASP A 50 -4.00 -3.67 -6.13
N GLY A 51 -5.32 -3.79 -6.28
CA GLY A 51 -5.92 -4.89 -7.01
C GLY A 51 -5.64 -4.90 -8.52
N VAL A 52 -5.09 -3.84 -9.10
CA VAL A 52 -4.82 -3.76 -10.54
C VAL A 52 -3.37 -4.12 -10.86
N SER A 53 -2.40 -3.60 -10.11
CA SER A 53 -1.00 -3.95 -10.31
C SER A 53 -0.72 -5.41 -9.96
N MET A 54 -1.49 -6.03 -9.07
CA MET A 54 -1.46 -7.49 -8.88
C MET A 54 -1.90 -8.30 -10.12
N GLU A 55 -2.66 -7.70 -11.05
CA GLU A 55 -3.12 -8.38 -12.27
C GLU A 55 -2.29 -8.00 -13.51
N ALA A 56 -2.01 -6.71 -13.71
CA ALA A 56 -1.28 -6.17 -14.85
C ALA A 56 0.24 -6.12 -14.55
N PRO A 57 1.13 -6.50 -15.48
CA PRO A 57 2.59 -6.53 -15.28
C PRO A 57 3.23 -5.13 -15.33
N ILE A 58 2.81 -4.25 -14.41
CA ILE A 58 3.27 -2.85 -14.35
C ILE A 58 4.77 -2.78 -14.00
N PHE A 59 5.15 -3.46 -12.92
CA PHE A 59 6.51 -3.49 -12.40
C PHE A 59 7.40 -4.45 -13.21
N THR A 60 8.69 -4.15 -13.29
CA THR A 60 9.67 -5.03 -13.94
C THR A 60 10.23 -6.07 -12.97
N LEU A 61 10.48 -7.28 -13.49
CA LEU A 61 11.23 -8.33 -12.80
C LEU A 61 12.76 -8.12 -12.90
N ALA A 62 13.22 -7.15 -13.69
CA ALA A 62 14.63 -6.90 -13.93
C ALA A 62 15.35 -6.34 -12.68
N THR A 63 16.56 -6.84 -12.42
CA THR A 63 17.48 -6.35 -11.37
C THR A 63 18.51 -5.34 -11.92
N LYS A 64 18.33 -4.90 -13.17
CA LYS A 64 19.07 -3.85 -13.87
C LYS A 64 18.06 -2.87 -14.49
N PRO A 65 18.44 -1.61 -14.80
CA PRO A 65 17.52 -0.63 -15.38
C PRO A 65 16.79 -1.16 -16.63
N ASP A 66 15.45 -1.16 -16.57
CA ASP A 66 14.59 -1.63 -17.65
C ASP A 66 14.06 -0.44 -18.45
N LEU A 67 14.64 -0.19 -19.64
CA LEU A 67 14.32 0.94 -20.50
C LEU A 67 13.28 0.64 -21.60
N SER A 68 12.66 -0.55 -21.62
CA SER A 68 11.58 -0.80 -22.59
C SER A 68 10.25 -0.20 -22.15
N VAL A 69 9.52 0.42 -23.08
CA VAL A 69 8.06 0.53 -22.94
C VAL A 69 7.46 -0.87 -22.87
N TRP A 70 6.54 -1.09 -21.92
CA TRP A 70 5.78 -2.32 -21.79
C TRP A 70 4.32 -2.09 -22.23
N HIS A 71 3.75 -3.02 -22.98
CA HIS A 71 2.34 -3.03 -23.34
C HIS A 71 1.70 -4.33 -22.85
N TRP A 72 0.49 -4.22 -22.30
CA TRP A 72 -0.31 -5.35 -21.84
C TRP A 72 -1.79 -5.09 -22.11
N SER A 73 -2.53 -6.14 -22.46
CA SER A 73 -3.99 -6.15 -22.54
C SER A 73 -4.57 -7.36 -21.81
N SER A 74 -5.80 -7.24 -21.33
CA SER A 74 -6.53 -8.39 -20.79
C SER A 74 -6.97 -9.33 -21.91
N LYS A 75 -7.18 -10.62 -21.59
CA LYS A 75 -7.55 -11.67 -22.55
C LYS A 75 -8.81 -11.37 -23.37
N ASP A 76 -9.71 -10.56 -22.83
CA ASP A 76 -10.96 -10.08 -23.43
C ASP A 76 -10.82 -8.73 -24.17
N GLY A 77 -9.62 -8.14 -24.23
CA GLY A 77 -9.34 -6.86 -24.88
C GLY A 77 -9.95 -5.62 -24.18
N SER A 78 -10.72 -5.79 -23.11
CA SER A 78 -11.43 -4.69 -22.45
C SER A 78 -10.51 -3.74 -21.66
N ARG A 79 -9.37 -4.25 -21.17
CA ARG A 79 -8.41 -3.52 -20.34
C ARG A 79 -7.03 -3.49 -20.99
N GLU A 80 -6.41 -2.32 -20.98
CA GLU A 80 -5.10 -2.04 -21.56
C GLU A 80 -4.21 -1.30 -20.56
N VAL A 81 -2.92 -1.60 -20.54
CA VAL A 81 -1.90 -0.85 -19.80
C VAL A 81 -0.67 -0.68 -20.70
N THR A 82 -0.23 0.56 -20.87
CA THR A 82 1.11 0.88 -21.36
C THR A 82 1.92 1.47 -20.22
N VAL A 83 3.16 1.00 -20.02
CA VAL A 83 4.08 1.50 -18.99
C VAL A 83 5.37 1.98 -19.66
N THR A 84 5.66 3.27 -19.52
CA THR A 84 6.83 3.93 -20.10
C THR A 84 7.84 4.23 -18.99
N PRO A 85 9.09 3.73 -19.09
CA PRO A 85 10.13 4.02 -18.11
C PRO A 85 10.75 5.41 -18.29
N SER A 86 11.38 5.91 -17.24
CA SER A 86 12.34 7.02 -17.33
C SER A 86 13.74 6.52 -17.68
N VAL A 87 14.70 7.45 -17.79
CA VAL A 87 16.14 7.12 -17.90
C VAL A 87 16.69 6.30 -16.72
N GLN A 88 16.01 6.31 -15.57
CA GLN A 88 16.35 5.47 -14.40
C GLN A 88 15.81 4.03 -14.51
N GLY A 89 15.09 3.71 -15.60
CA GLY A 89 14.38 2.45 -15.80
C GLY A 89 12.96 2.45 -15.23
N ARG A 90 12.23 1.38 -15.56
CA ARG A 90 10.91 1.06 -15.01
C ARG A 90 11.01 0.66 -13.54
N ALA A 91 10.02 1.05 -12.73
CA ALA A 91 9.87 0.59 -11.35
C ALA A 91 9.90 -0.94 -11.28
N THR A 92 10.71 -1.47 -10.37
CA THR A 92 10.93 -2.90 -10.14
C THR A 92 9.92 -3.47 -9.14
N GLN A 93 9.78 -4.78 -9.12
CA GLN A 93 8.94 -5.48 -8.12
C GLN A 93 9.35 -5.17 -6.66
N HIS A 94 10.58 -4.72 -6.40
CA HIS A 94 11.05 -4.31 -5.07
C HIS A 94 10.81 -2.83 -4.76
N ASP A 95 10.63 -1.97 -5.76
CA ASP A 95 10.22 -0.57 -5.56
C ASP A 95 8.75 -0.49 -5.13
N LYS A 96 7.94 -1.47 -5.56
CA LYS A 96 6.56 -1.67 -5.14
C LYS A 96 6.38 -1.78 -3.61
N ASP A 97 7.42 -2.21 -2.89
CA ASP A 97 7.39 -2.34 -1.43
C ASP A 97 7.05 -1.02 -0.72
N VAL A 98 7.43 0.12 -1.31
CA VAL A 98 7.04 1.48 -0.86
C VAL A 98 5.52 1.64 -0.91
N LEU A 99 4.92 1.26 -2.04
CA LEU A 99 3.48 1.41 -2.26
C LEU A 99 2.71 0.47 -1.35
N ILE A 100 3.13 -0.80 -1.23
CA ILE A 100 2.53 -1.77 -0.30
C ILE A 100 2.60 -1.25 1.14
N TYR A 101 3.75 -0.76 1.60
CA TYR A 101 3.89 -0.16 2.94
C TYR A 101 2.90 1.00 3.18
N VAL A 102 2.86 1.97 2.27
CA VAL A 102 1.97 3.14 2.36
C VAL A 102 0.49 2.75 2.29
N VAL A 103 0.10 1.97 1.29
CA VAL A 103 -1.27 1.50 1.07
C VAL A 103 -1.78 0.71 2.28
N SER A 104 -0.94 -0.14 2.87
CA SER A 104 -1.29 -0.90 4.09
C SER A 104 -1.69 0.01 5.25
N GLN A 105 -0.86 1.02 5.55
CA GLN A 105 -1.15 1.95 6.64
C GLN A 105 -2.32 2.89 6.32
N MET A 106 -2.48 3.32 5.07
CA MET A 106 -3.63 4.14 4.66
C MET A 106 -4.95 3.38 4.76
N THR A 107 -5.02 2.13 4.28
CA THR A 107 -6.22 1.28 4.43
C THR A 107 -6.53 1.07 5.91
N GLU A 108 -5.54 0.79 6.75
CA GLU A 108 -5.79 0.60 8.19
C GLU A 108 -6.17 1.91 8.91
N ALA A 109 -5.66 3.06 8.45
CA ALA A 109 -6.09 4.36 8.94
C ALA A 109 -7.55 4.70 8.52
N LEU A 110 -7.97 4.30 7.31
CA LEU A 110 -9.37 4.38 6.88
C LEU A 110 -10.27 3.45 7.70
N ASN A 111 -9.86 2.21 7.97
CA ASN A 111 -10.56 1.28 8.86
C ASN A 111 -10.78 1.85 10.27
N ARG A 112 -9.84 2.68 10.74
CA ARG A 112 -9.87 3.39 12.04
C ARG A 112 -10.45 4.80 11.96
N GLU A 113 -11.12 5.15 10.85
CA GLU A 113 -11.78 6.45 10.57
C GLU A 113 -10.87 7.69 10.78
N ARG A 114 -9.54 7.53 10.64
CA ARG A 114 -8.58 8.63 10.87
C ARG A 114 -8.79 9.80 9.90
N PRO A 115 -8.95 11.05 10.38
CA PRO A 115 -9.11 12.21 9.50
C PRO A 115 -7.96 12.40 8.50
N ASP A 116 -6.71 12.12 8.91
CA ASP A 116 -5.53 12.30 8.05
C ASP A 116 -5.38 11.23 6.96
N ALA A 117 -6.14 10.13 7.01
CA ALA A 117 -6.16 9.09 5.97
C ALA A 117 -6.77 9.56 4.63
N LYS A 118 -7.35 10.77 4.60
CA LYS A 118 -7.86 11.45 3.40
C LYS A 118 -6.80 12.27 2.66
N ASN A 119 -5.58 12.38 3.20
CA ASN A 119 -4.49 13.10 2.57
C ASN A 119 -3.78 12.21 1.52
N ARG A 120 -3.58 12.74 0.31
CA ARG A 120 -2.83 12.08 -0.79
C ARG A 120 -1.32 12.14 -0.60
N THR A 121 -0.82 13.14 0.13
CA THR A 121 0.55 13.20 0.62
C THR A 121 0.68 12.33 1.86
N VAL A 122 1.70 11.47 1.88
CA VAL A 122 2.00 10.55 2.98
C VAL A 122 3.41 10.83 3.48
N ARG A 123 3.62 10.85 4.79
CA ARG A 123 4.95 10.97 5.41
C ARG A 123 5.26 9.75 6.29
N PHE A 124 6.49 9.25 6.22
CA PHE A 124 7.00 8.14 7.04
C PHE A 124 8.49 8.32 7.35
N THR A 125 9.04 7.64 8.37
CA THR A 125 10.51 7.57 8.56
C THR A 125 11.10 6.44 7.72
N VAL A 126 12.32 6.64 7.18
CA VAL A 126 12.99 5.58 6.42
C VAL A 126 13.25 4.36 7.29
N TYR A 127 13.59 4.55 8.58
CA TYR A 127 13.81 3.47 9.52
C TYR A 127 12.58 2.55 9.68
N ASP A 128 11.40 3.13 9.94
CA ASP A 128 10.16 2.36 10.13
C ASP A 128 9.79 1.59 8.85
N TYR A 129 9.92 2.22 7.69
CA TYR A 129 9.75 1.55 6.39
C TYR A 129 10.70 0.36 6.21
N LEU A 130 11.99 0.52 6.50
CA LEU A 130 12.98 -0.55 6.35
C LEU A 130 12.68 -1.72 7.29
N VAL A 131 12.30 -1.45 8.54
CA VAL A 131 11.90 -2.48 9.53
C VAL A 131 10.63 -3.19 9.08
N SER A 132 9.54 -2.46 8.81
CA SER A 132 8.24 -3.04 8.43
C SER A 132 8.26 -3.78 7.09
N THR A 133 9.20 -3.46 6.19
CA THR A 133 9.39 -4.16 4.91
C THR A 133 10.53 -5.18 4.93
N ASN A 134 11.02 -5.57 6.11
CA ASN A 134 12.02 -6.62 6.32
C ASN A 134 13.30 -6.38 5.48
N LYS A 135 13.78 -5.14 5.45
CA LYS A 135 15.01 -4.70 4.79
C LYS A 135 16.12 -4.43 5.82
N PRO A 136 17.40 -4.44 5.43
CA PRO A 136 18.48 -3.93 6.28
C PRO A 136 18.27 -2.46 6.64
N THR A 137 18.91 -1.98 7.70
CA THR A 137 18.75 -0.60 8.22
C THR A 137 19.99 0.29 8.05
N GLY A 138 20.97 -0.14 7.25
CA GLY A 138 22.21 0.62 6.98
C GLY A 138 22.10 1.61 5.81
N GLY A 139 22.96 2.63 5.77
CA GLY A 139 22.92 3.77 4.83
C GLY A 139 22.77 3.43 3.33
N LYS A 140 23.24 2.25 2.88
CA LYS A 140 23.03 1.77 1.49
C LYS A 140 21.56 1.58 1.13
N GLU A 141 20.68 1.34 2.10
CA GLU A 141 19.24 1.22 1.86
C GLU A 141 18.55 2.58 1.74
N TYR A 142 19.13 3.65 2.30
CA TYR A 142 18.65 5.03 2.15
C TYR A 142 18.84 5.52 0.70
N GLN A 143 20.01 5.26 0.12
CA GLN A 143 20.27 5.47 -1.32
C GLN A 143 19.35 4.62 -2.21
N ARG A 144 18.97 3.41 -1.76
CA ARG A 144 18.05 2.54 -2.51
C ARG A 144 16.60 3.00 -2.48
N ILE A 145 16.10 3.55 -1.36
CA ILE A 145 14.75 4.12 -1.33
C ILE A 145 14.69 5.39 -2.18
N GLU A 146 15.72 6.25 -2.18
CA GLU A 146 15.79 7.40 -3.09
C GLU A 146 15.70 6.96 -4.56
N LEU A 147 16.55 5.99 -4.98
CA LEU A 147 16.51 5.42 -6.32
C LEU A 147 15.18 4.69 -6.64
N ALA A 148 14.49 4.14 -5.64
CA ALA A 148 13.15 3.58 -5.81
C ALA A 148 12.12 4.69 -6.08
N MET A 149 12.15 5.79 -5.32
CA MET A 149 11.27 6.94 -5.52
C MET A 149 11.47 7.59 -6.90
N GLU A 150 12.73 7.70 -7.36
CA GLU A 150 13.05 8.13 -8.73
C GLU A 150 12.41 7.23 -9.80
N ARG A 151 12.50 5.91 -9.66
CA ARG A 151 11.85 4.97 -10.60
C ARG A 151 10.33 4.99 -10.49
N LEU A 152 9.75 5.12 -9.29
CA LEU A 152 8.31 5.21 -9.08
C LEU A 152 7.74 6.48 -9.73
N ARG A 153 8.34 7.65 -9.48
CA ARG A 153 7.93 8.92 -10.11
C ARG A 153 8.17 8.90 -11.62
N GLY A 154 9.29 8.33 -12.06
CA GLY A 154 9.68 8.25 -13.47
C GLY A 154 8.96 7.19 -14.30
N THR A 155 8.18 6.29 -13.69
CA THR A 155 7.42 5.26 -14.41
C THR A 155 6.02 5.78 -14.73
N SER A 156 5.79 6.13 -15.99
CA SER A 156 4.48 6.59 -16.47
C SER A 156 3.59 5.41 -16.87
N ILE A 157 2.34 5.44 -16.45
CA ILE A 157 1.29 4.47 -16.74
C ILE A 157 0.22 5.17 -17.57
N LYS A 158 -0.18 4.54 -18.67
CA LYS A 158 -1.32 4.94 -19.51
C LYS A 158 -2.27 3.76 -19.64
N THR A 159 -3.49 3.90 -19.13
CA THR A 159 -4.46 2.80 -19.04
C THR A 159 -5.88 3.24 -19.38
N ASN A 160 -6.78 2.27 -19.56
CA ASN A 160 -8.23 2.45 -19.63
C ASN A 160 -8.97 1.76 -18.45
N ILE A 161 -8.22 1.18 -17.49
CA ILE A 161 -8.76 0.45 -16.34
C ILE A 161 -9.53 1.41 -15.43
N LYS A 162 -10.65 0.94 -14.87
CA LYS A 162 -11.43 1.69 -13.89
C LYS A 162 -10.90 1.49 -12.48
N THR A 163 -10.95 2.56 -11.70
CA THR A 163 -10.61 2.59 -10.27
C THR A 163 -11.44 3.68 -9.60
N GLY A 164 -12.00 3.40 -8.42
CA GLY A 164 -12.95 4.30 -7.74
C GLY A 164 -14.21 4.56 -8.56
N GLY A 165 -14.61 3.60 -9.39
CA GLY A 165 -15.72 3.72 -10.35
C GLY A 165 -15.45 4.57 -11.61
N GLN A 166 -14.43 5.44 -11.59
CA GLN A 166 -14.12 6.34 -12.70
C GLN A 166 -13.32 5.65 -13.82
N ARG A 167 -13.38 6.18 -15.05
CA ARG A 167 -12.57 5.73 -16.20
C ARG A 167 -11.91 6.91 -16.90
N VAL A 168 -10.67 7.21 -16.53
CA VAL A 168 -9.87 8.28 -17.15
C VAL A 168 -8.77 7.64 -18.01
N LYS A 169 -8.63 8.05 -19.28
CA LYS A 169 -7.57 7.57 -20.18
C LYS A 169 -6.37 8.53 -20.15
N GLU A 170 -5.77 8.64 -18.98
CA GLU A 170 -4.67 9.57 -18.67
C GLU A 170 -3.30 8.87 -18.68
N GLY A 171 -2.23 9.67 -18.68
CA GLY A 171 -0.86 9.22 -18.43
C GLY A 171 -0.35 9.79 -17.10
N PHE A 172 -0.18 8.96 -16.07
CA PHE A 172 0.19 9.36 -14.70
C PHE A 172 1.44 8.59 -14.21
N GLY A 173 2.15 9.11 -13.20
CA GLY A 173 3.23 8.37 -12.52
C GLY A 173 2.69 7.38 -11.49
N LEU A 174 3.46 6.40 -11.02
CA LEU A 174 3.03 5.58 -9.86
C LEU A 174 2.84 6.45 -8.60
N ILE A 175 3.76 7.41 -8.42
CA ILE A 175 3.66 8.52 -7.47
C ILE A 175 3.81 9.83 -8.24
N ASN A 176 3.16 10.90 -7.78
CA ASN A 176 3.24 12.23 -8.39
C ASN A 176 4.56 12.91 -8.01
N ARG A 177 4.92 12.84 -6.72
CA ARG A 177 6.03 13.58 -6.11
C ARG A 177 6.63 12.79 -4.96
N TRP A 178 7.91 12.98 -4.70
CA TRP A 178 8.56 12.59 -3.45
C TRP A 178 9.43 13.73 -2.92
N LYS A 179 9.78 13.70 -1.64
CA LYS A 179 10.72 14.64 -1.01
C LYS A 179 11.34 14.01 0.25
N ILE A 180 12.66 14.02 0.36
CA ILE A 180 13.37 13.70 1.61
C ILE A 180 13.24 14.89 2.58
N VAL A 181 13.01 14.58 3.85
CA VAL A 181 12.83 15.53 4.96
C VAL A 181 13.72 15.09 6.11
N GLU A 182 14.96 15.55 6.09
CA GLU A 182 15.96 15.31 7.13
C GLU A 182 15.56 16.01 8.45
N ARG A 183 15.82 15.36 9.57
CA ARG A 183 15.74 15.95 10.91
C ARG A 183 17.07 15.76 11.63
N SER A 184 17.80 16.87 11.78
CA SER A 184 19.20 16.96 12.20
C SER A 184 20.19 16.43 11.15
N PRO A 185 21.24 17.20 10.80
CA PRO A 185 22.36 16.70 9.98
C PRO A 185 23.11 15.53 10.64
N ASP A 186 23.02 15.42 11.98
CA ASP A 186 23.81 14.49 12.79
C ASP A 186 23.13 13.12 13.06
N ASP A 187 21.92 12.88 12.56
CA ASP A 187 21.21 11.61 12.75
C ASP A 187 20.50 11.10 11.47
N GLU A 188 21.21 10.29 10.69
CA GLU A 188 20.68 9.60 9.50
C GLU A 188 19.41 8.75 9.79
N ARG A 189 19.17 8.32 11.04
CA ARG A 189 17.97 7.52 11.39
C ARG A 189 16.70 8.35 11.35
N MET A 190 16.82 9.66 11.50
CA MET A 190 15.70 10.61 11.60
C MET A 190 15.30 11.21 10.24
N ILE A 191 15.78 10.62 9.13
CA ILE A 191 15.33 10.94 7.78
C ILE A 191 13.87 10.48 7.58
N ALA A 192 12.98 11.43 7.34
CA ALA A 192 11.63 11.18 6.87
C ALA A 192 11.52 11.34 5.35
N VAL A 193 10.52 10.70 4.74
CA VAL A 193 10.17 10.88 3.33
C VAL A 193 8.70 11.27 3.22
N GLU A 194 8.42 12.27 2.39
CA GLU A 194 7.09 12.58 1.88
C GLU A 194 6.91 11.92 0.50
N VAL A 195 5.77 11.29 0.27
CA VAL A 195 5.34 10.75 -1.02
C VAL A 195 3.94 11.25 -1.32
N GLU A 196 3.74 11.92 -2.45
CA GLU A 196 2.42 12.22 -2.97
C GLU A 196 2.01 11.07 -3.91
N LEU A 197 0.98 10.32 -3.52
CA LEU A 197 0.45 9.24 -4.35
C LEU A 197 -0.18 9.81 -5.63
N SER A 198 -0.21 8.98 -6.67
CA SER A 198 -1.05 9.25 -7.84
C SER A 198 -2.53 9.20 -7.46
N GLU A 199 -3.36 9.99 -8.15
CA GLU A 199 -4.82 9.97 -7.92
C GLU A 199 -5.41 8.59 -8.17
N TRP A 200 -4.90 7.90 -9.18
CA TRP A 200 -5.29 6.53 -9.48
C TRP A 200 -5.05 5.58 -8.31
N LEU A 201 -3.83 5.54 -7.73
CA LEU A 201 -3.54 4.68 -6.59
C LEU A 201 -4.30 5.12 -5.33
N PHE A 202 -4.37 6.42 -5.06
CA PHE A 202 -5.12 6.97 -3.92
C PHE A 202 -6.61 6.58 -3.98
N ASN A 203 -7.24 6.70 -5.16
CA ASN A 203 -8.63 6.33 -5.37
C ASN A 203 -8.86 4.81 -5.19
N ALA A 204 -7.89 3.95 -5.55
CA ALA A 204 -7.96 2.52 -5.25
C ALA A 204 -8.02 2.25 -3.74
N VAL A 205 -7.21 2.98 -2.95
CA VAL A 205 -7.21 2.85 -1.47
C VAL A 205 -8.53 3.33 -0.87
N GLN A 206 -9.02 4.52 -1.25
CA GLN A 206 -10.30 5.05 -0.75
C GLN A 206 -11.48 4.14 -1.13
N ALA A 207 -11.47 3.58 -2.35
CA ALA A 207 -12.49 2.64 -2.83
C ALA A 207 -12.32 1.20 -2.30
N HIS A 208 -11.32 0.95 -1.44
CA HIS A 208 -10.99 -0.37 -0.88
C HIS A 208 -10.71 -1.45 -1.95
N GLU A 209 -10.21 -1.06 -3.13
CA GLU A 209 -9.81 -1.92 -4.26
C GLU A 209 -8.46 -2.63 -4.00
N VAL A 210 -8.21 -3.05 -2.76
CA VAL A 210 -6.93 -3.60 -2.27
C VAL A 210 -7.11 -5.03 -1.77
N LEU A 211 -6.08 -5.87 -1.92
CA LEU A 211 -6.06 -7.24 -1.41
C LEU A 211 -5.10 -7.38 -0.22
N THR A 212 -5.48 -8.17 0.78
CA THR A 212 -4.60 -8.50 1.91
C THR A 212 -3.52 -9.51 1.50
N LEU A 213 -2.24 -9.16 1.68
CA LEU A 213 -1.10 -10.07 1.52
C LEU A 213 -0.76 -10.79 2.84
N HIS A 214 -0.07 -11.93 2.76
CA HIS A 214 0.48 -12.62 3.94
C HIS A 214 1.64 -11.82 4.56
N PRO A 215 1.82 -11.79 5.90
CA PRO A 215 2.92 -11.08 6.55
C PRO A 215 4.32 -11.44 6.02
N ASP A 216 4.55 -12.71 5.68
CA ASP A 216 5.81 -13.17 5.09
C ASP A 216 6.09 -12.68 3.66
N TYR A 217 5.19 -11.91 3.02
CA TYR A 217 5.39 -11.41 1.65
C TYR A 217 6.75 -10.71 1.47
N PHE A 218 7.13 -9.85 2.42
CA PHE A 218 8.40 -9.13 2.37
C PHE A 218 9.65 -10.01 2.59
N ARG A 219 9.48 -11.29 2.96
CA ARG A 219 10.56 -12.29 3.07
C ARG A 219 10.84 -13.00 1.74
N LEU A 220 9.93 -12.90 0.75
CA LEU A 220 10.17 -13.40 -0.62
C LEU A 220 11.35 -12.65 -1.25
N ARG A 221 12.34 -13.38 -1.79
CA ARG A 221 13.64 -12.80 -2.14
C ARG A 221 13.74 -12.40 -3.61
N LYS A 222 13.20 -13.22 -4.52
CA LYS A 222 13.28 -12.97 -5.97
C LYS A 222 12.08 -12.11 -6.42
N PRO A 223 12.26 -11.17 -7.38
CA PRO A 223 11.15 -10.46 -8.01
C PRO A 223 10.05 -11.38 -8.52
N LEU A 224 10.42 -12.51 -9.13
CA LEU A 224 9.46 -13.47 -9.66
C LEU A 224 8.64 -14.17 -8.55
N GLU A 225 9.21 -14.46 -7.38
CA GLU A 225 8.45 -15.05 -6.27
C GLU A 225 7.33 -14.12 -5.81
N ARG A 226 7.66 -12.84 -5.61
CA ARG A 226 6.68 -11.79 -5.26
C ARG A 226 5.59 -11.66 -6.31
N ARG A 227 5.98 -11.61 -7.58
CA ARG A 227 5.03 -11.50 -8.70
C ARG A 227 4.12 -12.71 -8.84
N LEU A 228 4.64 -13.93 -8.63
CA LEU A 228 3.84 -15.14 -8.64
C LEU A 228 2.89 -15.20 -7.43
N TYR A 229 3.32 -14.75 -6.24
CA TYR A 229 2.45 -14.60 -5.07
C TYR A 229 1.30 -13.62 -5.33
N GLU A 230 1.57 -12.45 -5.93
CA GLU A 230 0.52 -11.49 -6.32
C GLU A 230 -0.51 -12.11 -7.28
N LEU A 231 -0.02 -12.79 -8.33
CA LEU A 231 -0.88 -13.40 -9.35
C LEU A 231 -1.76 -14.51 -8.75
N VAL A 232 -1.20 -15.41 -7.93
CA VAL A 232 -2.03 -16.44 -7.26
C VAL A 232 -2.99 -15.81 -6.24
N ARG A 233 -2.57 -14.78 -5.49
CA ARG A 233 -3.45 -14.11 -4.52
C ARG A 233 -4.64 -13.45 -5.21
N LYS A 234 -4.40 -12.77 -6.34
CA LYS A 234 -5.41 -12.14 -7.19
C LYS A 234 -6.35 -13.15 -7.86
N HIS A 235 -5.85 -14.27 -8.38
CA HIS A 235 -6.64 -15.22 -9.18
C HIS A 235 -7.24 -16.40 -8.42
N CYS A 236 -6.66 -16.84 -7.29
CA CYS A 236 -7.35 -17.77 -6.39
C CYS A 236 -8.47 -17.06 -5.63
N GLY A 237 -8.17 -15.94 -4.95
CA GLY A 237 -9.10 -15.29 -4.03
C GLY A 237 -9.65 -16.26 -3.00
N HIS A 238 -10.95 -16.58 -3.11
CA HIS A 238 -11.63 -17.57 -2.27
C HIS A 238 -11.44 -19.03 -2.73
N GLN A 239 -11.09 -19.28 -4.00
CA GLN A 239 -10.87 -20.64 -4.53
C GLN A 239 -9.67 -21.33 -3.85
N THR A 240 -9.65 -22.67 -3.89
CA THR A 240 -8.58 -23.50 -3.31
C THR A 240 -7.39 -23.68 -4.24
N ALA A 241 -7.62 -23.62 -5.56
CA ALA A 241 -6.60 -23.84 -6.57
C ALA A 241 -6.91 -23.10 -7.88
N TRP A 242 -5.86 -22.55 -8.49
CA TRP A 242 -5.87 -21.84 -9.78
C TRP A 242 -4.86 -22.52 -10.73
N SER A 243 -5.22 -22.68 -12.01
CA SER A 243 -4.34 -23.30 -13.00
C SER A 243 -4.23 -22.48 -14.27
N ILE A 244 -3.02 -22.39 -14.82
CA ILE A 244 -2.66 -21.51 -15.94
C ILE A 244 -1.55 -22.15 -16.78
N GLY A 245 -1.59 -21.98 -18.10
CA GLY A 245 -0.50 -22.41 -18.98
C GLY A 245 0.74 -21.52 -18.80
N LEU A 246 1.93 -22.13 -18.82
CA LEU A 246 3.20 -21.48 -18.47
C LEU A 246 3.48 -20.20 -19.28
N GLU A 247 3.12 -20.18 -20.55
CA GLU A 247 3.26 -19.02 -21.45
C GLU A 247 2.39 -17.83 -21.02
N LEU A 248 1.10 -18.06 -20.74
CA LEU A 248 0.19 -17.03 -20.23
C LEU A 248 0.58 -16.58 -18.80
N LEU A 249 1.20 -17.47 -18.01
CA LEU A 249 1.81 -17.08 -16.73
C LEU A 249 3.04 -16.20 -16.93
N GLN A 250 3.87 -16.47 -17.95
CA GLN A 250 5.03 -15.65 -18.30
C GLN A 250 4.61 -14.23 -18.69
N GLU A 251 3.59 -14.11 -19.54
CA GLU A 251 3.00 -12.84 -19.97
C GLU A 251 2.47 -12.05 -18.76
N LYS A 252 1.63 -12.66 -17.92
CA LYS A 252 1.09 -12.05 -16.70
C LYS A 252 2.16 -11.68 -15.66
N ALA A 253 3.27 -12.41 -15.63
CA ALA A 253 4.42 -12.11 -14.78
C ALA A 253 5.30 -10.96 -15.34
N GLY A 254 5.11 -10.52 -16.59
CA GLY A 254 5.95 -9.49 -17.20
C GLY A 254 7.37 -9.96 -17.53
N SER A 255 7.57 -11.27 -17.70
CA SER A 255 8.90 -11.87 -17.89
C SER A 255 9.36 -11.85 -19.35
N LYS A 256 10.50 -11.23 -19.60
CA LYS A 256 11.18 -11.17 -20.92
C LYS A 256 12.11 -12.36 -21.20
N GLY A 257 12.16 -13.36 -20.31
CA GLY A 257 12.99 -14.55 -20.52
C GLY A 257 12.53 -15.36 -21.75
N THR A 258 13.34 -16.30 -22.19
CA THR A 258 12.79 -17.37 -23.05
C THR A 258 11.84 -18.23 -22.22
N LEU A 259 10.83 -18.86 -22.84
CA LEU A 259 9.94 -19.78 -22.12
C LEU A 259 10.70 -20.94 -21.46
N ARG A 260 11.85 -21.34 -22.02
CA ARG A 260 12.80 -22.29 -21.40
C ARG A 260 13.36 -21.77 -20.08
N GLU A 261 13.81 -20.52 -20.04
CA GLU A 261 14.36 -19.91 -18.82
C GLU A 261 13.26 -19.59 -17.80
N PHE A 262 12.08 -19.15 -18.24
CA PHE A 262 10.94 -18.98 -17.35
C PHE A 262 10.51 -20.31 -16.70
N ARG A 263 10.45 -21.41 -17.47
CA ARG A 263 10.23 -22.77 -16.95
C ARG A 263 11.26 -23.16 -15.89
N ARG A 264 12.53 -22.81 -16.12
CA ARG A 264 13.65 -23.08 -15.20
C ARG A 264 13.46 -22.34 -13.87
N MET A 265 13.18 -21.03 -13.93
CA MET A 265 12.93 -20.21 -12.73
C MET A 265 11.64 -20.63 -11.98
N VAL A 266 10.59 -21.04 -12.69
CA VAL A 266 9.37 -21.56 -12.06
C VAL A 266 9.63 -22.89 -11.33
N ARG A 267 10.48 -23.77 -11.88
CA ARG A 267 10.90 -25.01 -11.19
C ARG A 267 11.73 -24.71 -9.93
N GLU A 268 12.67 -23.77 -9.97
CA GLU A 268 13.40 -23.34 -8.75
C GLU A 268 12.44 -22.88 -7.63
N ILE A 269 11.33 -22.22 -7.96
CA ILE A 269 10.35 -21.70 -6.99
C ILE A 269 9.44 -22.83 -6.47
N ILE A 270 9.12 -23.82 -7.31
CA ILE A 270 8.43 -25.05 -6.89
C ILE A 270 9.30 -25.86 -5.92
N GLU A 271 10.57 -26.06 -6.25
CA GLU A 271 11.54 -26.82 -5.46
C GLU A 271 11.88 -26.14 -4.12
N ALA A 272 11.93 -24.80 -4.09
CA ALA A 272 12.19 -24.03 -2.87
C ALA A 272 10.94 -23.74 -2.03
N ASP A 273 9.72 -23.97 -2.55
CA ASP A 273 8.43 -23.88 -1.83
C ASP A 273 8.16 -22.53 -1.12
N THR A 274 8.78 -21.45 -1.62
CA THR A 274 8.92 -20.17 -0.90
C THR A 274 7.64 -19.35 -0.77
N LEU A 275 6.62 -19.59 -1.60
CA LEU A 275 5.39 -18.78 -1.59
C LEU A 275 4.59 -18.97 -0.29
N PRO A 276 4.24 -17.91 0.46
CA PRO A 276 3.29 -18.01 1.57
C PRO A 276 1.92 -18.48 1.09
N GLU A 277 1.14 -19.14 1.96
CA GLU A 277 -0.23 -19.65 1.72
C GLU A 277 -0.43 -20.65 0.55
N TYR A 278 0.50 -20.78 -0.41
CA TYR A 278 0.30 -21.48 -1.68
C TYR A 278 1.46 -22.42 -2.04
N ARG A 279 1.14 -23.67 -2.39
CA ARG A 279 2.04 -24.58 -3.11
C ARG A 279 1.93 -24.30 -4.63
N MET A 280 2.95 -24.74 -5.37
CA MET A 280 2.96 -24.78 -6.83
C MET A 280 3.27 -26.18 -7.33
N SER A 281 2.78 -26.52 -8.52
CA SER A 281 3.26 -27.63 -9.34
C SER A 281 3.23 -27.25 -10.82
N LEU A 282 3.96 -28.00 -11.64
CA LEU A 282 4.07 -27.83 -13.09
C LEU A 282 4.05 -29.22 -13.73
N ASP A 283 3.06 -29.49 -14.59
CA ASP A 283 2.93 -30.79 -15.26
C ASP A 283 3.72 -30.86 -16.58
N GLY A 284 3.66 -32.03 -17.24
CA GLY A 284 4.32 -32.28 -18.52
C GLY A 284 3.68 -31.57 -19.74
N ALA A 285 2.51 -30.95 -19.56
CA ALA A 285 1.81 -30.16 -20.57
C ALA A 285 2.00 -28.65 -20.37
N ASP A 286 3.02 -28.24 -19.60
CA ASP A 286 3.32 -26.87 -19.21
C ASP A 286 2.15 -26.15 -18.50
N LYS A 287 1.31 -26.88 -17.78
CA LYS A 287 0.28 -26.29 -16.91
C LYS A 287 0.86 -26.10 -15.51
N VAL A 288 0.91 -24.84 -15.07
CA VAL A 288 1.20 -24.50 -13.68
C VAL A 288 -0.10 -24.56 -12.88
N ILE A 289 -0.06 -25.22 -11.73
CA ILE A 289 -1.19 -25.30 -10.78
C ILE A 289 -0.72 -24.75 -9.45
N PHE A 290 -1.42 -23.73 -8.96
CA PHE A 290 -1.28 -23.21 -7.61
C PHE A 290 -2.41 -23.77 -6.75
N TYR A 291 -2.12 -24.14 -5.50
CA TYR A 291 -3.13 -24.60 -4.55
C TYR A 291 -2.77 -24.18 -3.13
N THR A 292 -3.77 -23.97 -2.27
CA THR A 292 -3.53 -23.49 -0.91
C THR A 292 -2.84 -24.53 -0.01
N LYS A 293 -1.97 -24.07 0.90
CA LYS A 293 -1.33 -24.85 1.97
C LYS A 293 -2.31 -25.22 3.09
N ASP A 294 -3.47 -24.56 3.18
CA ASP A 294 -4.55 -24.89 4.13
C ASP A 294 -5.30 -26.16 3.69
N MET A 295 -5.06 -27.26 4.41
CA MET A 295 -5.62 -28.57 4.09
C MET A 295 -7.13 -28.66 4.32
N HIS A 296 -7.68 -27.95 5.32
CA HIS A 296 -9.12 -27.93 5.59
C HIS A 296 -9.86 -27.20 4.48
N ARG A 297 -9.37 -26.02 4.10
CA ARG A 297 -9.90 -25.25 2.98
C ARG A 297 -9.77 -26.00 1.66
N LEU A 298 -8.61 -26.63 1.41
CA LEU A 298 -8.38 -27.47 0.22
C LEU A 298 -9.40 -28.60 0.10
N ALA A 299 -9.59 -29.39 1.17
CA ALA A 299 -10.57 -30.47 1.21
C ALA A 299 -12.00 -29.97 0.98
N ALA A 300 -12.42 -28.90 1.68
CA ALA A 300 -13.75 -28.32 1.53
C ALA A 300 -14.01 -27.80 0.10
N GLY A 301 -13.00 -27.26 -0.59
CA GLY A 301 -13.12 -26.84 -1.98
C GLY A 301 -13.04 -27.97 -3.00
N MET A 302 -12.43 -29.11 -2.67
CA MET A 302 -12.50 -30.33 -3.48
C MET A 302 -13.89 -30.95 -3.43
N MET A 303 -14.46 -31.10 -2.22
CA MET A 303 -15.82 -31.63 -2.05
C MET A 303 -16.88 -30.77 -2.80
N LYS A 304 -16.69 -29.45 -2.85
CA LYS A 304 -17.53 -28.52 -3.63
C LYS A 304 -17.30 -28.54 -5.15
N ARG A 305 -16.41 -29.38 -5.69
CA ARG A 305 -16.21 -29.62 -7.13
C ARG A 305 -16.64 -31.03 -7.57
N SER A 306 -17.14 -31.86 -6.65
CA SER A 306 -17.62 -33.22 -6.92
C SER A 306 -19.15 -33.35 -6.88
N ASN A 307 -19.84 -32.24 -6.60
CA ASN A 307 -21.29 -32.03 -6.74
C ASN A 307 -21.52 -30.89 -7.76
#